data_AF-A0AAV6M1L1-F1
#
_entry.id   AF-A0AAV6M1L1-F1
#
_cell.length_a   1.000
_cell.length_b   1.000
_cell.length_c   1.000
_cell.angle_alpha   90.00
_cell.angle_beta   90.00
_cell.angle_gamma   90.00
#
_symmetry.space_group_name_H-M   'P 1'
#
loop_
_entity.id
_entity.type
_entity.pdbx_description
1 polymer ?
#
loop_
_entity_poly.entity_id
_entity_poly.type
_entity_poly.pdbx_seq_one_letter_code
_entity_poly.pdbx_strand_id
1 'polypeptide(L)'
;MASACASSAITAVAISSSSSQKNGCPKASNFVTGKKLRLRKYTTGVVAPRSAPVCAAADPNRPLWFPGSTPPPWLDGSLPGDFGFDPLGLSSDPESLRWNQQAELVHCRWAMLGAAGIFIPEFLTKIGILNTPSWYTAGELEYFTDTTTLFVVELIFIGWAEGRRWADILKPGCVNTDPIFPNNKLTGTDVGYPGGLWFDPLGWGSGSPEKIKELRTKEIKNGRLAMLAVMGAWFQHIYTGTGPIDNLFAHLADPGHATVFAAFTPK
;
A
#
# COMPACT_ATOMS: atom_id res chain seq x y z
N MET A 1 -32.76 -14.77 -38.41
CA MET A 1 -32.19 -13.46 -38.79
C MET A 1 -31.44 -12.98 -37.55
N ALA A 2 -30.11 -12.91 -37.52
CA ALA A 2 -29.27 -11.82 -38.08
C ALA A 2 -29.71 -10.44 -37.55
N SER A 3 -28.88 -9.55 -37.02
CA SER A 3 -27.42 -9.54 -36.74
C SER A 3 -27.12 -8.45 -35.68
N ALA A 4 -25.94 -8.23 -35.09
CA ALA A 4 -24.58 -8.75 -35.29
C ALA A 4 -23.76 -8.66 -33.97
N CYS A 5 -22.49 -9.10 -33.96
CA CYS A 5 -21.50 -8.78 -32.92
C CYS A 5 -20.67 -7.54 -33.33
N ALA A 6 -20.24 -6.71 -32.37
CA ALA A 6 -19.28 -5.63 -32.60
C ALA A 6 -18.10 -5.73 -31.61
N SER A 7 -16.96 -6.22 -32.11
CA SER A 7 -15.67 -6.12 -31.42
C SER A 7 -14.97 -4.83 -31.82
N SER A 8 -14.45 -4.09 -30.84
CA SER A 8 -13.64 -2.88 -31.09
C SER A 8 -12.18 -3.16 -30.74
N ALA A 9 -11.37 -3.45 -31.75
CA ALA A 9 -9.93 -3.61 -31.59
C ALA A 9 -9.24 -2.25 -31.43
N ILE A 10 -8.29 -2.15 -30.49
CA ILE A 10 -7.47 -0.95 -30.30
C ILE A 10 -6.26 -1.03 -31.24
N THR A 11 -6.25 -0.17 -32.26
CA THR A 11 -5.17 -0.10 -33.26
C THR A 11 -3.90 0.50 -32.65
N ALA A 12 -2.80 -0.26 -32.68
CA ALA A 12 -1.48 0.24 -32.28
C ALA A 12 -0.91 1.23 -33.33
N VAL A 13 -0.52 2.43 -32.90
CA VAL A 13 0.21 3.39 -33.74
C VAL A 13 1.71 3.25 -33.50
N ALA A 14 2.39 2.57 -34.43
CA ALA A 14 3.84 2.50 -34.46
C ALA A 14 4.42 3.71 -35.22
N ILE A 15 5.25 4.52 -34.56
CA ILE A 15 5.96 5.62 -35.22
C ILE A 15 7.25 5.09 -35.84
N SER A 16 7.23 4.88 -37.16
CA SER A 16 8.41 4.53 -37.96
C SER A 16 9.21 5.78 -38.32
N SER A 17 10.44 5.91 -37.80
CA SER A 17 11.36 6.98 -38.20
C SER A 17 12.10 6.63 -39.50
N SER A 18 11.70 7.23 -40.62
CA SER A 18 12.34 7.05 -41.93
C SER A 18 13.68 7.79 -42.04
N SER A 19 14.69 7.14 -42.62
CA SER A 19 15.99 7.70 -42.98
C SER A 19 15.96 8.54 -44.28
N SER A 20 16.68 9.67 -44.35
CA SER A 20 17.51 9.99 -45.54
C SER A 20 18.46 11.20 -45.43
N GLN A 21 19.64 11.03 -46.06
CA GLN A 21 20.47 12.01 -46.80
C GLN A 21 21.04 13.30 -46.15
N LYS A 22 22.35 13.21 -45.80
CA LYS A 22 23.48 13.92 -46.44
C LYS A 22 23.29 15.32 -47.07
N ASN A 23 24.04 16.32 -46.56
CA ASN A 23 25.13 17.10 -47.23
C ASN A 23 25.21 18.56 -46.74
N GLY A 24 26.42 19.13 -46.73
CA GLY A 24 26.63 20.59 -46.70
C GLY A 24 27.51 21.11 -45.56
N CYS A 25 28.80 21.36 -45.85
CA CYS A 25 29.69 22.15 -45.01
C CYS A 25 30.01 23.49 -45.69
N PRO A 26 29.86 24.64 -45.01
CA PRO A 26 30.54 25.87 -45.39
C PRO A 26 31.80 26.09 -44.53
N LYS A 27 32.92 26.39 -45.18
CA LYS A 27 34.15 26.87 -44.53
C LYS A 27 33.99 28.33 -44.12
N ALA A 28 34.56 28.71 -42.97
CA ALA A 28 34.85 30.10 -42.63
C ALA A 28 36.29 30.23 -42.12
N SER A 29 37.12 30.91 -42.90
CA SER A 29 38.36 31.58 -42.46
C SER A 29 37.98 32.90 -41.75
N ASN A 30 38.78 33.53 -40.88
CA ASN A 30 40.24 33.55 -40.78
C ASN A 30 40.72 34.00 -39.38
N PHE A 31 41.96 33.64 -39.03
CA PHE A 31 42.96 34.49 -38.34
C PHE A 31 42.58 35.32 -37.09
N VAL A 32 43.10 34.92 -35.91
CA VAL A 32 43.87 35.79 -34.98
C VAL A 32 44.70 34.91 -34.03
N THR A 33 45.93 35.33 -33.77
CA THR A 33 46.95 34.59 -32.99
C THR A 33 46.82 34.84 -31.49
N GLY A 34 46.73 33.78 -30.66
CA GLY A 34 46.78 33.96 -29.19
C GLY A 34 46.59 32.70 -28.34
N LYS A 35 47.69 32.23 -27.71
CA LYS A 35 47.80 31.31 -26.54
C LYS A 35 46.70 30.23 -26.34
N LYS A 36 47.09 28.95 -26.48
CA LYS A 36 46.29 27.78 -26.06
C LYS A 36 46.03 27.78 -24.54
N LEU A 37 44.88 28.30 -24.12
CA LEU A 37 44.35 28.05 -22.77
C LEU A 37 43.84 26.61 -22.68
N ARG A 38 44.52 25.77 -21.88
CA ARG A 38 44.17 24.37 -21.67
C ARG A 38 42.97 24.28 -20.71
N LEU A 39 41.75 24.44 -21.24
CA LEU A 39 40.53 24.36 -20.45
C LEU A 39 40.39 22.96 -19.84
N ARG A 40 40.68 22.83 -18.54
CA ARG A 40 40.51 21.59 -17.77
C ARG A 40 39.03 21.33 -17.61
N LYS A 41 38.47 20.50 -18.50
CA LYS A 41 37.06 20.07 -18.47
C LYS A 41 36.83 19.30 -17.16
N TYR A 42 36.35 19.99 -16.12
CA TYR A 42 35.90 19.36 -14.91
C TYR A 42 34.61 18.60 -15.27
N THR A 43 34.74 17.30 -15.51
CA THR A 43 33.58 16.41 -15.48
C THR A 43 33.10 16.37 -14.03
N THR A 44 32.18 17.26 -13.70
CA THR A 44 31.25 17.02 -12.60
C THR A 44 30.53 15.73 -12.94
N GLY A 45 31.01 14.62 -12.37
CA GLY A 45 30.30 13.36 -12.45
C GLY A 45 28.91 13.61 -11.86
N VAL A 46 27.88 13.49 -12.69
CA VAL A 46 26.51 13.47 -12.19
C VAL A 46 26.42 12.20 -11.35
N VAL A 47 26.57 12.37 -10.04
CA VAL A 47 26.20 11.35 -9.08
C VAL A 47 24.69 11.22 -9.22
N ALA A 48 24.26 10.27 -10.05
CA ALA A 48 22.90 9.79 -10.00
C ALA A 48 22.62 9.45 -8.53
N PRO A 49 21.53 9.95 -7.92
CA PRO A 49 21.21 9.61 -6.55
C PRO A 49 21.08 8.08 -6.50
N ARG A 50 22.03 7.43 -5.82
CA ARG A 50 21.86 6.03 -5.44
C ARG A 50 20.77 6.02 -4.38
N SER A 51 19.53 5.96 -4.83
CA SER A 51 18.38 5.53 -4.05
C SER A 51 18.57 4.05 -3.71
N ALA A 52 19.51 3.79 -2.80
CA ALA A 52 19.42 2.60 -1.98
C ALA A 52 18.12 2.73 -1.18
N PRO A 53 17.19 1.77 -1.24
CA PRO A 53 16.12 1.71 -0.25
C PRO A 53 16.74 1.60 1.14
N VAL A 54 15.95 1.81 2.20
CA VAL A 54 16.41 1.53 3.56
C VAL A 54 16.55 0.02 3.74
N CYS A 55 17.68 -0.52 3.26
CA CYS A 55 18.10 -1.91 3.44
C CYS A 55 18.41 -2.13 4.92
N ALA A 56 17.36 -2.37 5.70
CA ALA A 56 17.50 -2.97 7.01
C ALA A 56 18.34 -4.25 6.88
N ALA A 57 19.33 -4.41 7.75
CA ALA A 57 20.18 -5.59 7.73
C ALA A 57 19.32 -6.87 7.80
N ALA A 58 19.71 -7.87 7.00
CA ALA A 58 19.19 -9.22 7.07
C ALA A 58 19.35 -9.77 8.49
N ASP A 59 18.33 -10.47 8.98
CA ASP A 59 18.31 -11.04 10.32
C ASP A 59 18.13 -12.56 10.24
N PRO A 60 19.24 -13.32 10.22
CA PRO A 60 19.21 -14.77 10.14
C PRO A 60 18.79 -15.43 11.47
N ASN A 61 18.86 -14.71 12.60
CA ASN A 61 18.58 -15.23 13.94
C ASN A 61 17.22 -14.75 14.49
N ARG A 62 16.37 -14.20 13.62
CA ARG A 62 15.02 -13.73 13.98
C ARG A 62 14.12 -14.86 14.49
N PRO A 63 13.15 -14.57 15.37
CA PRO A 63 12.12 -15.54 15.74
C PRO A 63 11.30 -15.96 14.51
N LEU A 64 10.97 -17.24 14.41
CA LEU A 64 10.20 -17.82 13.32
C LEU A 64 8.78 -18.16 13.77
N TRP A 65 7.83 -18.18 12.84
CA TRP A 65 6.43 -18.53 13.08
C TRP A 65 6.28 -19.97 13.62
N PHE A 66 7.13 -20.89 13.15
CA PHE A 66 7.20 -22.27 13.63
C PHE A 66 8.61 -22.55 14.20
N PRO A 67 8.79 -22.59 15.53
CA PRO A 67 10.09 -22.81 16.16
C PRO A 67 10.74 -24.13 15.72
N GLY A 68 12.02 -24.07 15.34
CA GLY A 68 12.77 -25.23 14.82
C GLY A 68 12.63 -25.47 13.31
N SER A 69 11.80 -24.70 12.61
CA SER A 69 11.78 -24.71 11.13
C SER A 69 12.96 -23.93 10.53
N THR A 70 13.27 -24.21 9.26
CA THR A 70 14.16 -23.38 8.43
C THR A 70 13.32 -22.38 7.64
N PRO A 71 13.62 -21.06 7.67
CA PRO A 71 12.90 -20.08 6.86
C PRO A 71 13.21 -20.29 5.36
N PRO A 72 12.29 -19.93 4.46
CA PRO A 72 12.52 -20.05 3.02
C PRO A 72 13.59 -19.05 2.54
N PRO A 73 14.39 -19.37 1.51
CA PRO A 73 15.56 -18.55 1.12
C PRO A 73 15.27 -17.11 0.68
N TRP A 74 14.05 -16.81 0.23
CA TRP A 74 13.61 -15.47 -0.17
C TRP A 74 13.20 -14.57 1.02
N LEU A 75 13.11 -15.13 2.23
CA LEU A 75 12.85 -14.39 3.47
C LEU A 75 14.14 -14.32 4.29
N ASP A 76 14.87 -13.22 4.15
CA ASP A 76 16.18 -12.97 4.77
C ASP A 76 16.11 -12.20 6.11
N GLY A 77 14.91 -11.82 6.56
CA GLY A 77 14.71 -10.99 7.74
C GLY A 77 14.98 -9.50 7.53
N SER A 78 15.26 -9.04 6.31
CA SER A 78 15.37 -7.60 6.00
C SER A 78 14.00 -6.92 6.07
N LEU A 79 12.94 -7.60 5.62
CA LEU A 79 11.58 -7.08 5.58
C LEU A 79 10.99 -6.88 6.98
N PRO A 80 10.25 -5.77 7.22
CA PRO A 80 9.56 -5.55 8.48
C PRO A 80 8.44 -6.58 8.67
N GLY A 81 8.39 -7.23 9.83
CA GLY A 81 7.41 -8.28 10.12
C GLY A 81 7.69 -9.65 9.46
N ASP A 82 8.91 -9.92 8.99
CA ASP A 82 9.35 -11.24 8.54
C ASP A 82 9.50 -12.21 9.73
N PHE A 83 8.70 -13.28 9.73
CA PHE A 83 8.79 -14.42 10.66
C PHE A 83 9.00 -15.76 9.92
N GLY A 84 9.45 -15.73 8.66
CA GLY A 84 9.64 -16.93 7.83
C GLY A 84 8.35 -17.63 7.38
N PHE A 85 7.19 -16.95 7.45
CA PHE A 85 5.89 -17.51 7.09
C PHE A 85 5.60 -17.33 5.59
N ASP A 86 5.95 -18.33 4.78
CA ASP A 86 5.44 -18.52 3.42
C ASP A 86 5.40 -20.03 3.08
N PRO A 87 4.54 -20.82 3.74
CA PRO A 87 4.53 -22.28 3.57
C PRO A 87 4.02 -22.74 2.19
N LEU A 88 3.39 -21.85 1.42
CA LEU A 88 2.86 -22.12 0.08
C LEU A 88 3.75 -21.55 -1.04
N GLY A 89 4.81 -20.82 -0.73
CA GLY A 89 5.73 -20.22 -1.71
C GLY A 89 5.11 -19.11 -2.56
N LEU A 90 4.11 -18.40 -2.04
CA LEU A 90 3.37 -17.35 -2.75
C LEU A 90 4.23 -16.12 -3.06
N SER A 91 5.36 -15.97 -2.38
CA SER A 91 6.33 -14.88 -2.59
C SER A 91 7.71 -15.41 -2.96
N SER A 92 7.77 -16.59 -3.59
CA SER A 92 9.03 -17.24 -3.96
C SER A 92 9.81 -16.49 -5.04
N ASP A 93 9.13 -15.78 -5.94
CA ASP A 93 9.76 -14.87 -6.90
C ASP A 93 9.84 -13.42 -6.34
N PRO A 94 10.94 -12.67 -6.63
CA PRO A 94 11.12 -11.33 -6.07
C PRO A 94 10.15 -10.24 -6.58
N GLU A 95 9.34 -10.51 -7.60
CA GLU A 95 8.36 -9.55 -8.11
C GLU A 95 7.06 -9.69 -7.32
N SER A 96 6.54 -10.92 -7.19
CA SER A 96 5.43 -11.25 -6.31
C SER A 96 5.73 -10.89 -4.85
N LEU A 97 6.96 -11.08 -4.36
CA LEU A 97 7.32 -10.64 -2.99
C LEU A 97 7.15 -9.12 -2.79
N ARG A 98 7.60 -8.30 -3.75
CA ARG A 98 7.42 -6.84 -3.69
C ARG A 98 5.95 -6.46 -3.81
N TRP A 99 5.22 -7.12 -4.71
CA TRP A 99 3.79 -6.92 -4.90
C TRP A 99 3.00 -7.26 -3.63
N ASN A 100 3.21 -8.45 -3.08
CA ASN A 100 2.56 -8.95 -1.88
C ASN A 100 2.89 -8.09 -0.65
N GLN A 101 4.10 -7.53 -0.55
CA GLN A 101 4.43 -6.55 0.49
C GLN A 101 3.56 -5.29 0.40
N GLN A 102 3.37 -4.73 -0.80
CA GLN A 102 2.53 -3.54 -1.01
C GLN A 102 1.05 -3.87 -0.82
N ALA A 103 0.60 -5.05 -1.25
CA ALA A 103 -0.74 -5.54 -1.01
C ALA A 103 -1.01 -5.69 0.50
N GLU A 104 -0.15 -6.41 1.24
CA GLU A 104 -0.26 -6.59 2.69
C GLU A 104 -0.33 -5.25 3.41
N LEU A 105 0.57 -4.30 3.09
CA LEU A 105 0.62 -2.98 3.70
C LEU A 105 -0.68 -2.18 3.50
N VAL A 106 -1.29 -2.24 2.31
CA VAL A 106 -2.57 -1.56 2.04
C VAL A 106 -3.75 -2.25 2.71
N HIS A 107 -3.83 -3.59 2.67
CA HIS A 107 -4.86 -4.34 3.40
C HIS A 107 -4.76 -4.12 4.91
N CYS A 108 -3.54 -4.08 5.46
CA CYS A 108 -3.26 -3.74 6.85
C CYS A 108 -3.84 -2.36 7.24
N ARG A 109 -3.59 -1.32 6.42
CA ARG A 109 -4.07 0.04 6.67
C ARG A 109 -5.60 0.14 6.60
N TRP A 110 -6.22 -0.42 5.56
CA TRP A 110 -7.68 -0.46 5.44
C TRP A 110 -8.33 -1.27 6.57
N ALA A 111 -7.76 -2.40 6.96
CA ALA A 111 -8.28 -3.20 8.05
C ALA A 111 -8.14 -2.52 9.42
N MET A 112 -7.06 -1.76 9.67
CA MET A 112 -6.94 -0.95 10.89
C MET A 112 -8.02 0.14 10.96
N LEU A 113 -8.30 0.83 9.85
CA LEU A 113 -9.38 1.81 9.77
C LEU A 113 -10.76 1.15 9.93
N GLY A 114 -10.99 0.00 9.27
CA GLY A 114 -12.24 -0.77 9.38
C GLY A 114 -12.47 -1.31 10.79
N ALA A 115 -11.46 -1.90 11.42
CA ALA A 115 -11.55 -2.36 12.81
C ALA A 115 -11.87 -1.21 13.76
N ALA A 116 -11.19 -0.06 13.64
CA ALA A 116 -11.50 1.13 14.42
C ALA A 116 -12.95 1.61 14.19
N GLY A 117 -13.39 1.67 12.94
CA GLY A 117 -14.74 2.09 12.55
C GLY A 117 -15.86 1.11 12.93
N ILE A 118 -15.55 -0.17 13.16
CA ILE A 118 -16.49 -1.18 13.67
C ILE A 118 -16.53 -1.14 15.21
N PHE A 119 -15.40 -1.42 15.86
CA PHE A 119 -15.38 -1.67 17.30
C PHE A 119 -15.57 -0.40 18.14
N ILE A 120 -15.06 0.76 17.71
CA ILE A 120 -15.15 1.99 18.53
C ILE A 120 -16.58 2.53 18.58
N PRO A 121 -17.28 2.77 17.45
CA PRO A 121 -18.66 3.28 17.50
C PRO A 121 -19.60 2.31 18.20
N GLU A 122 -19.47 1.01 17.97
CA GLU A 122 -20.30 0.01 18.63
C GLU A 122 -20.08 -0.02 20.14
N PHE A 123 -18.83 0.01 20.61
CA PHE A 123 -18.52 0.11 22.04
C PHE A 123 -19.08 1.41 22.65
N LEU A 124 -18.89 2.55 21.98
CA LEU A 124 -19.40 3.85 22.43
C LEU A 124 -20.94 3.91 22.46
N THR A 125 -21.63 3.21 21.54
CA THR A 125 -23.08 3.04 21.59
C THR A 125 -23.51 2.17 22.75
N LYS A 126 -22.81 1.06 23.04
CA LYS A 126 -23.17 0.16 24.15
C LYS A 126 -23.01 0.79 25.54
N ILE A 127 -22.09 1.75 25.70
CA ILE A 127 -21.96 2.56 26.92
C ILE A 127 -22.82 3.83 26.93
N GLY A 128 -23.65 4.05 25.90
CA GLY A 128 -24.62 5.16 25.83
C GLY A 128 -24.02 6.54 25.51
N ILE A 129 -22.79 6.62 24.97
CA ILE A 129 -22.19 7.89 24.53
C ILE A 129 -22.64 8.25 23.11
N LEU A 130 -22.81 7.25 22.24
CA LEU A 130 -23.28 7.41 20.86
C LEU A 130 -24.60 6.66 20.63
N ASN A 131 -25.30 7.02 19.56
CA ASN A 131 -26.46 6.32 19.04
C ASN A 131 -26.21 5.78 17.62
N THR A 132 -24.96 5.41 17.31
CA THR A 132 -24.60 4.90 15.98
C THR A 132 -25.23 3.53 15.72
N PRO A 133 -25.69 3.28 14.47
CA PRO A 133 -26.28 2.01 14.04
C PRO A 133 -25.24 0.88 14.01
N SER A 134 -25.70 -0.36 13.82
CA SER A 134 -24.78 -1.49 13.55
C SER A 134 -23.96 -1.21 12.29
N TRP A 135 -22.66 -1.48 12.35
CA TRP A 135 -21.73 -1.32 11.24
C TRP A 135 -22.15 -2.12 10.00
N TYR A 136 -22.79 -3.28 10.18
CA TYR A 136 -23.18 -4.18 9.10
C TYR A 136 -24.35 -3.64 8.28
N THR A 137 -25.35 -3.03 8.94
CA THR A 137 -26.54 -2.46 8.28
C THR A 137 -26.39 -0.97 7.99
N ALA A 138 -25.24 -0.36 8.29
CA ALA A 138 -25.01 1.07 8.08
C ALA A 138 -25.16 1.49 6.61
N GLY A 139 -24.77 0.61 5.67
CA GLY A 139 -24.89 0.87 4.23
C GLY A 139 -26.33 0.85 3.68
N GLU A 140 -27.31 0.38 4.45
CA GLU A 140 -28.73 0.35 4.08
C GLU A 140 -29.48 1.64 4.46
N LEU A 141 -28.82 2.56 5.17
CA LEU A 141 -29.43 3.77 5.70
C LEU A 141 -29.50 4.89 4.66
N GLU A 142 -30.53 5.72 4.77
CA GLU A 142 -30.65 6.93 3.97
C GLU A 142 -29.70 8.01 4.50
N TYR A 143 -28.85 8.51 3.60
CA TYR A 143 -27.96 9.65 3.84
C TYR A 143 -28.50 10.91 3.14
N PHE A 144 -27.73 12.00 3.16
CA PHE A 144 -28.12 13.26 2.49
C PHE A 144 -28.25 13.15 0.95
N THR A 145 -27.77 12.05 0.36
CA THR A 145 -27.81 11.72 -1.07
C THR A 145 -27.84 10.20 -1.23
N ASP A 146 -28.11 9.72 -2.43
CA ASP A 146 -28.17 8.29 -2.72
C ASP A 146 -26.80 7.61 -2.61
N THR A 147 -26.79 6.34 -2.20
CA THR A 147 -25.57 5.56 -2.01
C THR A 147 -24.78 5.37 -3.32
N THR A 148 -25.45 5.39 -4.47
CA THR A 148 -24.81 5.35 -5.79
C THR A 148 -24.01 6.61 -6.10
N THR A 149 -24.50 7.81 -5.77
CA THR A 149 -23.77 9.07 -5.89
C THR A 149 -22.56 9.09 -4.95
N LEU A 150 -22.71 8.64 -3.70
CA LEU A 150 -21.58 8.50 -2.76
C LEU A 150 -20.50 7.57 -3.33
N PHE A 151 -20.90 6.41 -3.84
CA PHE A 151 -19.99 5.42 -4.43
C PHE A 151 -19.27 5.95 -5.69
N VAL A 152 -19.95 6.69 -6.57
CA VAL A 152 -19.31 7.31 -7.75
C VAL A 152 -18.29 8.37 -7.34
N VAL A 153 -18.58 9.18 -6.31
CA VAL A 153 -17.62 10.13 -5.75
C VAL A 153 -16.43 9.40 -5.15
N GLU A 154 -16.66 8.35 -4.35
CA GLU A 154 -15.60 7.51 -3.78
C GLU A 154 -14.68 6.93 -4.88
N LEU A 155 -15.25 6.33 -5.92
CA LEU A 155 -14.48 5.78 -7.05
C LEU A 155 -13.60 6.83 -7.75
N ILE A 156 -14.05 8.08 -7.88
CA ILE A 156 -13.26 9.15 -8.50
C ILE A 156 -12.07 9.54 -7.60
N PHE A 157 -12.32 9.78 -6.31
CA PHE A 157 -11.28 10.24 -5.38
C PHE A 157 -10.28 9.14 -5.03
N ILE A 158 -10.77 7.95 -4.69
CA ILE A 158 -9.93 6.77 -4.43
C ILE A 158 -9.25 6.32 -5.72
N GLY A 159 -9.93 6.32 -6.87
CA GLY A 159 -9.33 5.99 -8.16
C GLY A 159 -8.17 6.90 -8.56
N TRP A 160 -8.22 8.19 -8.24
CA TRP A 160 -7.08 9.09 -8.43
C TRP A 160 -5.92 8.78 -7.48
N ALA A 161 -6.20 8.57 -6.19
CA ALA A 161 -5.18 8.25 -5.18
C ALA A 161 -4.48 6.91 -5.49
N GLU A 162 -5.27 5.88 -5.75
CA GLU A 162 -4.81 4.54 -6.15
C GLU A 162 -4.10 4.56 -7.50
N GLY A 163 -4.58 5.34 -8.47
CA GLY A 163 -3.90 5.53 -9.76
C GLY A 163 -2.51 6.15 -9.65
N ARG A 164 -2.29 7.06 -8.69
CA ARG A 164 -0.95 7.57 -8.37
C ARG A 164 -0.10 6.55 -7.61
N ARG A 165 -0.68 5.84 -6.63
CA ARG A 165 0.00 4.74 -5.90
C ARG A 165 0.45 3.63 -6.86
N TRP A 166 -0.39 3.31 -7.85
CA TRP A 166 -0.13 2.37 -8.93
C TRP A 166 1.11 2.75 -9.73
N ALA A 167 1.17 4.01 -10.17
CA ALA A 167 2.31 4.52 -10.92
C ALA A 167 3.61 4.52 -10.10
N ASP A 168 3.55 4.75 -8.77
CA ASP A 168 4.73 4.61 -7.89
C ASP A 168 5.21 3.16 -7.78
N ILE A 169 4.30 2.19 -7.65
CA ILE A 169 4.65 0.76 -7.57
C ILE A 169 5.32 0.29 -8.87
N LEU A 170 4.79 0.68 -10.03
CA LEU A 170 5.38 0.33 -11.33
C LEU A 170 6.67 1.09 -11.63
N LYS A 171 6.78 2.35 -11.18
CA LYS A 171 7.94 3.21 -11.43
C LYS A 171 8.21 4.14 -10.23
N PRO A 172 8.98 3.67 -9.24
CA PRO A 172 9.22 4.39 -7.99
C PRO A 172 9.70 5.82 -8.21
N GLY A 173 9.04 6.77 -7.55
CA GLY A 173 9.38 8.19 -7.57
C GLY A 173 8.84 8.98 -8.76
N CYS A 174 8.14 8.37 -9.73
CA CYS A 174 7.58 9.11 -10.87
C CYS A 174 6.40 10.03 -10.50
N VAL A 175 5.80 9.84 -9.31
CA VAL A 175 4.65 10.61 -8.81
C VAL A 175 4.96 11.49 -7.59
N ASN A 176 6.25 11.64 -7.22
CA ASN A 176 6.65 12.38 -6.01
C ASN A 176 6.47 13.90 -6.09
N THR A 177 6.11 14.44 -7.25
CA THR A 177 5.77 15.87 -7.44
C THR A 177 4.26 16.05 -7.61
N ASP A 178 3.71 17.03 -6.89
CA ASP A 178 2.37 17.56 -7.11
C ASP A 178 2.24 18.08 -8.56
N PRO A 179 1.20 17.66 -9.32
CA PRO A 179 1.04 18.04 -10.73
C PRO A 179 0.63 19.50 -10.93
N ILE A 180 0.10 20.17 -9.91
CA ILE A 180 -0.35 21.57 -9.96
C ILE A 180 0.71 22.49 -9.33
N PHE A 181 1.31 22.06 -8.22
CA PHE A 181 2.28 22.87 -7.46
C PHE A 181 3.64 22.17 -7.31
N PRO A 182 4.57 22.26 -8.30
CA PRO A 182 5.84 21.51 -8.31
C PRO A 182 6.80 21.74 -7.12
N ASN A 183 6.53 22.75 -6.28
CA ASN A 183 7.24 23.00 -5.02
C ASN A 183 6.86 21.97 -3.95
N ASN A 184 5.64 21.44 -3.98
CA ASN A 184 5.16 20.39 -3.08
C ASN A 184 5.70 19.04 -3.55
N LYS A 185 6.48 18.37 -2.70
CA LYS A 185 7.11 17.09 -3.01
C LYS A 185 7.00 16.11 -1.85
N LEU A 186 6.90 14.83 -2.22
CA LEU A 186 7.00 13.71 -1.29
C LEU A 186 8.46 13.44 -0.94
N THR A 187 8.72 13.09 0.32
CA THR A 187 10.08 12.82 0.83
C THR A 187 10.39 11.33 1.01
N GLY A 188 9.40 10.45 0.77
CA GLY A 188 9.55 9.01 0.89
C GLY A 188 10.59 8.44 -0.09
N THR A 189 11.46 7.58 0.44
CA THR A 189 12.48 6.84 -0.34
C THR A 189 12.02 5.46 -0.77
N ASP A 190 11.12 4.84 0.03
CA ASP A 190 10.70 3.45 -0.13
C ASP A 190 9.23 3.39 -0.54
N VAL A 191 8.91 2.55 -1.54
CA VAL A 191 7.54 2.35 -2.05
C VAL A 191 6.62 1.88 -0.91
N GLY A 192 5.42 2.47 -0.84
CA GLY A 192 4.45 2.24 0.25
C GLY A 192 4.61 3.18 1.45
N TYR A 193 5.71 3.94 1.52
CA TYR A 193 6.01 4.93 2.55
C TYR A 193 6.25 6.32 1.93
N PRO A 194 5.19 6.99 1.43
CA PRO A 194 5.31 8.21 0.62
C PRO A 194 5.89 9.42 1.38
N GLY A 195 5.71 9.49 2.70
CA GLY A 195 6.22 10.59 3.52
C GLY A 195 5.74 11.96 3.05
N GLY A 196 6.59 12.98 3.16
CA GLY A 196 6.25 14.37 2.88
C GLY A 196 5.21 14.95 3.84
N LEU A 197 4.90 16.23 3.69
CA LEU A 197 4.02 16.96 4.60
C LEU A 197 2.59 16.38 4.69
N TRP A 198 2.12 15.71 3.64
CA TRP A 198 0.75 15.16 3.57
C TRP A 198 0.59 13.82 4.29
N PHE A 199 1.59 12.93 4.24
CA PHE A 199 1.49 11.58 4.81
C PHE A 199 2.37 11.37 6.05
N ASP A 200 3.34 12.26 6.30
CA ASP A 200 4.17 12.27 7.51
C ASP A 200 4.43 13.72 8.00
N PRO A 201 3.38 14.46 8.41
CA PRO A 201 3.52 15.84 8.90
C PRO A 201 4.37 15.97 10.17
N LEU A 202 4.55 14.87 10.92
CA LEU A 202 5.36 14.82 12.15
C LEU A 202 6.80 14.35 11.90
N GLY A 203 7.15 13.93 10.68
CA GLY A 203 8.49 13.45 10.32
C GLY A 203 8.90 12.13 10.98
N TRP A 204 7.95 11.31 11.44
CA TRP A 204 8.23 10.07 12.19
C TRP A 204 8.64 8.90 11.29
N GLY A 205 8.33 8.96 10.00
CA GLY A 205 8.76 7.98 8.98
C GLY A 205 10.20 8.19 8.50
N SER A 206 10.85 9.30 8.88
CA SER A 206 12.24 9.62 8.55
C SER A 206 13.12 9.51 9.79
N GLY A 207 14.12 8.62 9.79
CA GLY A 207 14.94 8.34 10.97
C GLY A 207 15.98 7.24 10.74
N SER A 208 16.47 6.63 11.82
CA SER A 208 17.42 5.52 11.72
C SER A 208 16.76 4.25 11.15
N PRO A 209 17.49 3.42 10.38
CA PRO A 209 16.94 2.21 9.77
C PRO A 209 16.28 1.26 10.78
N GLU A 210 16.83 1.16 11.98
CA GLU A 210 16.36 0.27 13.04
C GLU A 210 15.01 0.75 13.59
N LYS A 211 14.88 2.06 13.86
CA LYS A 211 13.61 2.67 14.31
C LYS A 211 12.54 2.57 13.22
N ILE A 212 12.90 2.76 11.96
CA ILE A 212 12.00 2.57 10.82
C ILE A 212 11.56 1.09 10.75
N LYS A 213 12.48 0.12 10.83
CA LYS A 213 12.16 -1.32 10.85
C LYS A 213 11.22 -1.67 12.00
N GLU A 214 11.45 -1.12 13.19
CA GLU A 214 10.59 -1.31 14.37
C GLU A 214 9.18 -0.75 14.15
N LEU A 215 9.06 0.50 13.70
CA LEU A 215 7.76 1.16 13.45
C LEU A 215 6.97 0.45 12.34
N ARG A 216 7.62 0.08 11.23
CA ARG A 216 6.99 -0.70 10.15
C ARG A 216 6.59 -2.11 10.62
N THR A 217 7.38 -2.74 11.49
CA THR A 217 7.02 -4.03 12.10
C THR A 217 5.81 -3.89 13.03
N LYS A 218 5.69 -2.77 13.77
CA LYS A 218 4.49 -2.46 14.56
C LYS A 218 3.27 -2.22 13.67
N GLU A 219 3.40 -1.47 12.59
CA GLU A 219 2.34 -1.24 11.60
C GLU A 219 1.81 -2.57 11.03
N ILE A 220 2.68 -3.42 10.49
CA ILE A 220 2.29 -4.71 9.89
C ILE A 220 1.68 -5.66 10.94
N LYS A 221 2.20 -5.69 12.18
CA LYS A 221 1.61 -6.52 13.24
C LYS A 221 0.20 -6.09 13.63
N ASN A 222 -0.03 -4.78 13.80
CA ASN A 222 -1.37 -4.25 14.10
C ASN A 222 -2.31 -4.45 12.90
N GLY A 223 -1.81 -4.29 11.67
CA GLY A 223 -2.53 -4.57 10.44
C GLY A 223 -2.97 -6.02 10.29
N ARG A 224 -2.07 -6.99 10.52
CA ARG A 224 -2.41 -8.43 10.54
C ARG A 224 -3.47 -8.76 11.59
N LEU A 225 -3.35 -8.21 12.80
CA LEU A 225 -4.36 -8.35 13.84
C LEU A 225 -5.70 -7.74 13.41
N ALA A 226 -5.69 -6.56 12.79
CA ALA A 226 -6.90 -5.88 12.34
C ALA A 226 -7.59 -6.60 11.18
N MET A 227 -6.85 -7.19 10.24
CA MET A 227 -7.43 -8.04 9.16
C MET A 227 -8.20 -9.23 9.75
N LEU A 228 -7.60 -9.91 10.74
CA LEU A 228 -8.29 -11.00 11.45
C LEU A 228 -9.48 -10.50 12.26
N ALA A 229 -9.40 -9.31 12.87
CA ALA A 229 -10.47 -8.73 13.67
C ALA A 229 -11.68 -8.30 12.82
N VAL A 230 -11.47 -7.68 11.65
CA VAL A 230 -12.56 -7.30 10.71
C VAL A 230 -13.25 -8.54 10.17
N MET A 231 -12.49 -9.55 9.71
CA MET A 231 -13.08 -10.82 9.28
C MET A 231 -13.79 -11.54 10.43
N GLY A 232 -13.23 -11.49 11.63
CA GLY A 232 -13.83 -12.02 12.86
C GLY A 232 -15.18 -11.38 13.15
N ALA A 233 -15.27 -10.05 13.14
CA ALA A 233 -16.54 -9.32 13.33
C ALA A 233 -17.57 -9.66 12.26
N TRP A 234 -17.15 -9.81 10.99
CA TRP A 234 -18.05 -10.17 9.89
C TRP A 234 -18.62 -11.58 10.06
N PHE A 235 -17.77 -12.59 10.26
CA PHE A 235 -18.25 -13.96 10.50
C PHE A 235 -19.09 -14.05 11.79
N GLN A 236 -18.68 -13.38 12.87
CA GLN A 236 -19.47 -13.31 14.09
C GLN A 236 -20.87 -12.75 13.83
N HIS A 237 -21.00 -11.64 13.11
CA HIS A 237 -22.31 -11.07 12.79
C HIS A 237 -23.19 -12.02 11.97
N ILE A 238 -22.61 -12.73 10.98
CA ILE A 238 -23.31 -13.76 10.19
C ILE A 238 -23.85 -14.89 11.08
N TYR A 239 -23.07 -15.34 12.08
CA TYR A 239 -23.44 -16.49 12.92
C TYR A 239 -24.32 -16.12 14.12
N THR A 240 -24.17 -14.94 14.72
CA THR A 240 -24.90 -14.56 15.94
C THR A 240 -26.04 -13.57 15.69
N GLY A 241 -26.05 -12.85 14.56
CA GLY A 241 -27.00 -11.78 14.26
C GLY A 241 -26.83 -10.51 15.11
N THR A 242 -25.77 -10.44 15.92
CA THR A 242 -25.50 -9.36 16.89
C THR A 242 -24.16 -8.68 16.59
N GLY A 243 -23.87 -7.57 17.28
CA GLY A 243 -22.59 -6.88 17.14
C GLY A 243 -21.43 -7.61 17.84
N PRO A 244 -20.17 -7.48 17.36
CA PRO A 244 -18.99 -8.01 18.04
C PRO A 244 -18.87 -7.66 19.53
N ILE A 245 -19.34 -6.50 19.98
CA ILE A 245 -19.28 -6.09 21.40
C ILE A 245 -20.31 -6.85 22.24
N ASP A 246 -21.49 -7.16 21.68
CA ASP A 246 -22.45 -8.05 22.34
C ASP A 246 -21.90 -9.48 22.46
N ASN A 247 -21.22 -9.94 21.41
CA ASN A 247 -20.56 -11.26 21.40
C ASN A 247 -19.43 -11.33 22.42
N LEU A 248 -18.66 -10.26 22.59
CA LEU A 248 -17.66 -10.13 23.66
C LEU A 248 -18.31 -10.23 25.03
N PHE A 249 -19.39 -9.47 25.31
CA PHE A 249 -20.06 -9.53 26.61
C PHE A 249 -20.73 -10.88 26.88
N ALA A 250 -21.33 -11.52 25.88
CA ALA A 250 -21.88 -12.87 25.99
C ALA A 250 -20.78 -13.89 26.36
N HIS A 251 -19.63 -13.84 25.69
CA HIS A 251 -18.50 -14.71 25.99
C HIS A 251 -17.88 -14.42 27.37
N LEU A 252 -17.82 -13.16 27.80
CA LEU A 252 -17.33 -12.81 29.14
C LEU A 252 -18.29 -13.22 30.26
N ALA A 253 -19.59 -13.30 29.99
CA ALA A 253 -20.60 -13.73 30.97
C ALA A 253 -20.56 -15.25 31.22
N ASP A 254 -20.34 -16.05 30.17
CA ASP A 254 -20.17 -17.51 30.28
C ASP A 254 -19.22 -18.05 29.20
N PRO A 255 -17.89 -18.02 29.42
CA PRO A 255 -16.92 -18.43 28.41
C PRO A 255 -16.92 -19.95 28.15
N GLY A 256 -17.54 -20.74 29.03
CA GLY A 256 -17.65 -22.20 28.87
C GLY A 256 -18.73 -22.60 27.87
N HIS A 257 -19.87 -21.88 27.86
CA HIS A 257 -21.02 -22.21 27.01
C HIS A 257 -21.20 -21.21 25.85
N ALA A 258 -21.03 -19.90 26.08
CA ALA A 258 -21.19 -18.86 25.06
C ALA A 258 -19.97 -18.81 24.12
N THR A 259 -19.89 -19.81 23.24
CA THR A 259 -18.81 -20.03 22.27
C THR A 259 -19.39 -20.24 20.88
N VAL A 260 -18.53 -20.49 19.88
CA VAL A 260 -18.97 -20.90 18.53
C VAL A 260 -19.95 -22.08 18.54
N PHE A 261 -19.81 -23.01 19.48
CA PHE A 261 -20.68 -24.19 19.57
C PHE A 261 -22.12 -23.87 20.00
N ALA A 262 -22.35 -22.73 20.67
CA ALA A 262 -23.71 -22.29 21.02
C ALA A 262 -24.57 -21.90 19.81
N ALA A 263 -23.94 -21.52 18.69
CA ALA A 263 -24.63 -21.20 17.43
C ALA A 263 -24.80 -22.43 16.52
N PHE A 264 -23.87 -23.39 16.57
CA PHE A 264 -23.85 -24.54 15.65
C PHE A 264 -24.50 -25.82 16.18
N THR A 265 -24.69 -25.96 17.49
CA THR A 265 -25.32 -27.15 18.07
C THR A 265 -26.83 -26.90 18.20
N PRO A 266 -27.70 -27.62 17.47
CA PRO A 266 -29.15 -27.47 17.65
C PRO A 266 -29.56 -27.89 19.08
N LYS A 267 -30.56 -27.19 19.62
CA LYS A 267 -31.21 -27.53 20.89
C LYS A 267 -32.14 -28.74 20.76
#